data_AF-A0A843JI25-F1
#
_entry.id   AF-A0A843JI25-F1
#
_cell.length_a   1.000
_cell.length_b   1.000
_cell.length_c   1.000
_cell.angle_alpha   90.00
_cell.angle_beta   90.00
_cell.angle_gamma   90.00
#
_symmetry.space_group_name_H-M   'P 1'
#
loop_
_entity.id
_entity.type
_entity.pdbx_description
1 polymer ?
#
loop_
_entity_poly.entity_id
_entity_poly.type
_entity_poly.pdbx_seq_one_letter_code
_entity_poly.pdbx_strand_id
1 'polypeptide(L)'
;MVKNTSKESLAEKTRIYIDSHPSVKDCVSRGLINYSSLARMIMKDLDLDNEEAVMIACRRYAGKLGVTTDHELNILRILKNSCLEMRTKTC
;
A
#
# COMPACT_ATOMS: atom_id res chain seq x y z
N MET A 1 -28.97 -7.42 8.24
CA MET A 1 -27.68 -7.23 7.54
C MET A 1 -27.48 -5.74 7.32
N VAL A 2 -26.63 -5.09 8.12
CA VAL A 2 -26.49 -3.62 8.14
C VAL A 2 -25.45 -3.21 7.11
N LYS A 3 -25.89 -2.76 5.93
CA LYS A 3 -25.03 -2.10 4.93
C LYS A 3 -24.85 -0.64 5.35
N ASN A 4 -23.87 -0.39 6.20
CA ASN A 4 -23.43 0.97 6.51
C ASN A 4 -22.46 1.41 5.40
N THR A 5 -22.99 1.65 4.20
CA THR A 5 -22.21 2.18 3.07
C THR A 5 -22.01 3.68 3.30
N SER A 6 -21.07 4.02 4.17
CA SER A 6 -20.41 5.33 4.10
C SER A 6 -19.87 5.47 2.69
N LYS A 7 -20.30 6.51 1.95
CA LYS A 7 -19.68 6.88 0.67
C LYS A 7 -18.21 7.20 0.96
N GLU A 8 -17.34 6.20 0.82
CA GLU A 8 -15.90 6.40 0.92
C GLU A 8 -15.49 7.39 -0.17
N SER A 9 -14.86 8.49 0.24
CA SER A 9 -14.36 9.49 -0.70
C SER A 9 -13.29 8.86 -1.60
N LEU A 10 -13.08 9.42 -2.80
CA LEU A 10 -12.00 9.00 -3.70
C LEU A 10 -10.63 8.98 -2.99
N ALA A 11 -10.42 9.92 -2.07
CA ALA A 11 -9.21 9.98 -1.28
C ALA A 11 -9.06 8.83 -0.28
N GLU A 12 -10.17 8.39 0.32
CA GLU A 12 -10.16 7.27 1.26
C GLU A 12 -9.92 5.96 0.53
N LYS A 13 -10.59 5.76 -0.62
CA LYS A 13 -10.35 4.61 -1.49
C LYS A 13 -8.88 4.52 -1.96
N THR A 14 -8.33 5.66 -2.40
CA THR A 14 -6.92 5.76 -2.80
C THR A 14 -5.99 5.42 -1.65
N ARG A 15 -6.30 5.90 -0.43
CA ARG A 15 -5.52 5.59 0.77
C ARG A 15 -5.55 4.09 1.09
N ILE A 16 -6.74 3.49 1.15
CA ILE A 16 -6.92 2.07 1.45
C ILE A 16 -6.15 1.22 0.44
N TYR A 17 -6.20 1.60 -0.84
CA TYR A 17 -5.42 0.94 -1.89
C TYR A 17 -3.91 0.98 -1.60
N ILE A 18 -3.35 2.16 -1.34
CA ILE A 18 -1.90 2.27 -1.05
C ILE A 18 -1.53 1.53 0.24
N ASP A 19 -2.37 1.60 1.28
CA ASP A 19 -2.14 0.89 2.55
C ASP A 19 -2.19 -0.63 2.39
N SER A 20 -3.01 -1.16 1.48
CA SER A 20 -3.08 -2.59 1.16
C SER A 20 -1.93 -3.12 0.32
N HIS A 21 -1.10 -2.23 -0.27
CA HIS A 21 0.04 -2.59 -1.12
C HIS A 21 1.36 -2.09 -0.51
N PRO A 22 2.02 -2.89 0.35
CA PRO A 22 3.25 -2.48 1.05
C PRO A 22 4.37 -2.00 0.12
N SER A 23 4.54 -2.62 -1.04
CA SER A 23 5.54 -2.21 -2.04
C SER A 23 5.25 -0.84 -2.63
N VAL A 24 3.98 -0.56 -2.97
CA VAL A 24 3.55 0.75 -3.46
C VAL A 24 3.72 1.80 -2.38
N LYS A 25 3.32 1.48 -1.15
CA LYS A 25 3.48 2.35 0.02
C LYS A 25 4.93 2.73 0.28
N ASP A 26 5.85 1.77 0.22
CA ASP A 26 7.30 2.01 0.35
C ASP A 26 7.83 2.91 -0.78
N CYS A 27 7.40 2.69 -2.03
CA CYS A 27 7.80 3.57 -3.14
C CYS A 27 7.24 4.99 -3.00
N VAL A 28 6.02 5.14 -2.49
CA VAL A 28 5.38 6.44 -2.23
C VAL A 28 6.12 7.18 -1.11
N SER A 29 6.45 6.51 0.01
CA SER A 29 7.15 7.13 1.14
C SER A 29 8.58 7.56 0.79
N ARG A 30 9.25 6.81 -0.09
CA ARG A 30 10.60 7.13 -0.60
C ARG A 30 10.60 8.17 -1.73
N GLY A 31 9.44 8.60 -2.22
CA GLY A 31 9.33 9.53 -3.35
C GLY A 31 9.83 8.96 -4.68
N LEU A 32 9.86 7.63 -4.82
CA LEU A 32 10.38 6.94 -6.01
C LEU A 32 9.31 6.69 -7.08
N ILE A 33 8.06 7.07 -6.82
CA ILE A 33 6.93 6.76 -7.69
C ILE A 33 6.50 7.96 -8.54
N ASN A 34 6.08 7.67 -9.78
CA ASN A 34 5.39 8.65 -10.61
C ASN A 34 3.89 8.67 -10.27
N TYR A 35 3.40 9.80 -9.75
CA TYR A 35 2.02 9.94 -9.31
C TYR A 35 0.97 9.81 -10.42
N SER A 36 1.23 10.23 -11.65
CA SER A 36 0.27 10.06 -12.75
C SER A 36 0.18 8.60 -13.20
N SER A 37 1.29 7.87 -13.15
CA SER A 37 1.28 6.45 -13.44
C SER A 37 0.59 5.65 -12.34
N LEU A 38 0.84 6.00 -11.08
CA LEU A 38 0.11 5.42 -9.94
C LEU A 38 -1.39 5.71 -10.02
N ALA A 39 -1.79 6.94 -10.36
CA ALA A 39 -3.20 7.32 -10.46
C ALA A 39 -3.94 6.48 -11.51
N ARG A 40 -3.37 6.32 -12.71
CA ARG A 40 -3.95 5.47 -13.77
C ARG A 40 -4.07 4.00 -13.35
N MET A 41 -3.11 3.48 -12.59
CA MET A 41 -3.17 2.13 -12.04
C MET A 41 -4.32 1.98 -11.04
N ILE A 42 -4.42 2.91 -10.08
CA ILE A 42 -5.49 2.91 -9.07
C ILE A 42 -6.87 3.06 -9.72
N MET A 43 -7.00 3.92 -10.72
CA MET A 43 -8.26 4.10 -11.46
C MET A 43 -8.71 2.82 -12.13
N LYS A 44 -7.78 2.10 -12.77
CA LYS A 44 -8.08 0.84 -13.45
C LYS A 44 -8.53 -0.24 -12.48
N ASP A 45 -7.90 -0.32 -11.31
CA ASP A 45 -8.18 -1.36 -10.33
C ASP A 45 -9.47 -1.09 -9.53
N LEU A 46 -9.81 0.18 -9.32
CA LEU A 46 -10.98 0.61 -8.52
C LEU A 46 -12.15 1.13 -9.35
N ASP A 47 -12.04 1.12 -10.68
CA ASP A 47 -13.04 1.64 -11.64
C ASP A 47 -13.46 3.08 -11.31
N LEU A 48 -12.48 4.00 -11.32
CA LEU A 48 -12.68 5.42 -10.97
C LEU A 48 -12.54 6.33 -12.19
N ASP A 49 -13.41 7.34 -12.29
CA ASP A 49 -13.52 8.21 -13.48
C ASP A 49 -12.62 9.47 -13.44
N ASN A 50 -12.01 9.81 -12.31
CA ASN A 50 -11.31 11.11 -12.13
C ASN A 50 -9.83 10.95 -11.76
N GLU A 51 -8.95 11.04 -12.77
CA GLU A 51 -7.49 10.91 -12.61
C GLU A 51 -6.89 11.99 -11.72
N GLU A 52 -7.27 13.25 -11.93
CA GLU A 52 -6.75 14.39 -11.17
C GLU A 52 -7.05 14.26 -9.68
N ALA A 53 -8.27 13.84 -9.34
CA ALA A 53 -8.67 13.63 -7.95
C ALA A 53 -7.83 12.53 -7.27
N VAL A 54 -7.56 11.43 -7.97
CA VAL A 54 -6.71 10.33 -7.47
C VAL A 54 -5.26 10.80 -7.35
N MET A 55 -4.75 11.53 -8.34
CA MET A 55 -3.38 12.05 -8.32
C MET A 55 -3.14 13.00 -7.13
N ILE A 56 -4.08 13.92 -6.88
CA ILE A 56 -4.02 14.83 -5.73
C ILE A 56 -4.12 14.05 -4.42
N ALA A 57 -4.98 13.03 -4.35
CA ALA A 57 -5.07 12.17 -3.18
C ALA A 57 -3.75 11.43 -2.89
N CYS A 58 -3.10 10.87 -3.92
CA CYS A 58 -1.78 10.24 -3.81
C CYS A 58 -0.72 11.22 -3.27
N ARG A 59 -0.62 12.43 -3.84
CA ARG A 59 0.36 13.43 -3.37
C ARG A 59 0.12 13.83 -1.93
N ARG A 60 -1.14 14.07 -1.57
CA ARG A 60 -1.51 14.43 -0.18
C ARG A 60 -1.22 13.30 0.80
N TYR A 61 -1.43 12.05 0.38
CA TYR A 61 -1.12 10.89 1.20
C TYR A 61 0.39 10.68 1.36
N ALA A 62 1.16 10.87 0.29
CA ALA A 62 2.62 10.84 0.36
C ALA A 62 3.19 11.86 1.37
N GLY A 63 2.65 13.08 1.41
CA GLY A 63 3.05 14.08 2.42
C GLY A 63 2.74 13.68 3.87
N LYS A 64 1.82 12.72 4.09
CA LYS A 64 1.51 12.17 5.43
C LYS A 64 2.37 10.95 5.78
N LEU A 65 2.79 10.19 4.78
CA LEU A 65 3.74 9.09 4.91
C LEU A 65 5.12 9.69 5.14
N GLY A 66 5.52 9.84 6.40
CA GLY A 66 6.92 10.16 6.70
C GLY A 66 7.87 9.14 6.07
N VAL A 67 9.16 9.51 5.92
CA VAL A 67 10.25 8.70 5.33
C VAL A 67 10.57 7.43 6.14
N THR A 68 9.76 7.08 7.13
CA THR A 68 10.09 6.14 8.20
C THR A 68 9.53 4.73 7.99
N THR A 69 8.86 4.46 6.88
CA THR A 69 8.25 3.15 6.64
C THR A 69 9.16 2.30 5.76
N ASP A 70 10.00 1.47 6.38
CA ASP A 70 10.80 0.44 5.72
C ASP A 70 10.11 -0.94 5.88
N HIS A 71 9.03 -1.18 5.14
CA HIS A 71 8.33 -2.47 5.20
C HIS A 71 9.24 -3.61 4.76
N GLU A 72 10.05 -3.40 3.72
CA GLU A 72 11.02 -4.38 3.21
C GLU A 72 11.97 -4.90 4.31
N LEU A 73 12.61 -4.00 5.08
CA LEU A 73 13.53 -4.39 6.15
C LEU A 73 12.82 -5.20 7.24
N ASN A 74 11.57 -4.86 7.55
CA ASN A 74 10.80 -5.59 8.55
C ASN A 74 10.47 -7.03 8.08
N ILE A 75 10.12 -7.20 6.81
CA ILE A 75 9.88 -8.53 6.21
C ILE A 75 11.18 -9.35 6.23
N LEU A 76 12.29 -8.77 5.76
CA LEU A 76 13.59 -9.44 5.77
C LEU A 76 14.03 -9.84 7.18
N ARG A 77 13.75 -8.98 8.18
CA ARG A 77 14.02 -9.29 9.58
C ARG A 77 13.21 -10.49 10.09
N ILE A 78 11.94 -10.60 9.74
CA ILE A 78 11.08 -11.74 10.11
C ILE A 78 11.59 -13.02 9.45
N LEU A 79 11.90 -12.97 8.14
CA LEU A 79 12.42 -14.12 7.41
C LEU A 79 13.76 -14.60 7.97
N LYS A 80 14.66 -13.66 8.31
CA LYS A 80 15.96 -13.98 8.95
C LYS A 80 15.80 -14.77 10.25
N ASN A 81 14.77 -14.47 11.03
CA ASN A 81 14.51 -15.15 12.31
C ASN A 81 13.67 -16.42 12.15
N SER A 82 13.13 -16.68 10.95
CA SER A 82 12.32 -17.87 10.65
C SER A 82 13.21 -19.03 10.21
N CYS A 83 14.12 -19.47 11.07
CA CYS A 83 14.81 -20.76 10.86
C CYS A 83 13.79 -21.90 11.01
N LEU A 84 13.62 -22.68 9.94
CA LEU A 84 12.87 -23.94 9.96
C LEU A 84 13.71 -25.01 10.67
N GLU A 85 13.44 -25.28 11.95
CA GLU A 85 13.94 -26.48 12.61
C GLU A 85 13.11 -27.69 12.17
N MET A 86 13.68 -28.57 11.33
CA MET A 86 13.13 -29.90 11.12
C MET A 86 13.57 -30.84 12.24
N ARG A 87 12.64 -31.22 13.11
CA ARG A 87 12.85 -32.32 14.06
C ARG A 87 12.52 -33.65 13.39
N THR A 88 13.51 -34.26 12.76
CA THR A 88 13.39 -35.64 12.28
C THR A 88 13.51 -36.60 13.45
N LYS A 89 12.46 -37.37 13.76
CA LYS A 89 12.60 -38.59 14.57
C LYS A 89 13.23 -39.65 13.68
N THR A 90 14.49 -39.97 13.91
CA THR A 90 15.11 -41.20 13.41
C THR A 90 14.63 -42.37 14.27
N CYS A 91 13.93 -43.31 13.65
CA CYS A 91 13.62 -44.62 14.21
C CYS A 91 14.85 -45.53 14.21
#